data_AF-A0A401QBR5-F1
#
_entry.id   AF-A0A401QBR5-F1
#
_cell.length_a   1.000
_cell.length_b   1.000
_cell.length_c   1.000
_cell.angle_alpha   90.00
_cell.angle_beta   90.00
_cell.angle_gamma   90.00
#
_symmetry.space_group_name_H-M   'P 1'
#
loop_
_entity.id
_entity.type
_entity.pdbx_description
1 polymer ?
#
loop_
_entity_poly.entity_id
_entity_poly.type
_entity_poly.pdbx_seq_one_letter_code
_entity_poly.pdbx_strand_id
1 'polypeptide(L)'
;EAQVSMKCVIPQRYHRQLMGLRGSRVQQLSREHAVEIKFPDRASSGSASAELPIPEGTDPGKEKEDWKCDTIILTGREENCKTVEAILKVGEFQSVGKVRL
;
A
#
# COMPACT_ATOMS: atom_id res chain seq x y z
N GLU A 1 3.58 -18.95 17.60
CA GLU A 1 3.26 -17.52 17.75
C GLU A 1 2.15 -17.18 16.74
N ALA A 2 1.09 -16.48 17.15
CA ALA A 2 -0.05 -16.21 16.26
C ALA A 2 0.27 -15.01 15.35
N GLN A 3 0.04 -15.17 14.05
CA GLN A 3 0.08 -14.06 13.09
C GLN A 3 -1.34 -13.46 12.98
N VAL A 4 -1.42 -12.14 13.00
CA VAL A 4 -2.67 -11.38 12.82
C VAL A 4 -2.59 -10.58 11.53
N SER A 5 -3.70 -10.50 10.81
CA SER A 5 -3.86 -9.61 9.65
C SER A 5 -4.71 -8.41 10.04
N MET A 6 -4.10 -7.23 10.03
CA MET A 6 -4.72 -5.96 10.40
C MET A 6 -4.82 -5.06 9.16
N LYS A 7 -5.99 -4.44 8.98
CA LYS A 7 -6.26 -3.54 7.85
C LYS A 7 -6.20 -2.11 8.35
N CYS A 8 -5.38 -1.29 7.71
CA CYS A 8 -5.19 0.09 8.13
C CYS A 8 -5.52 1.02 6.97
N VAL A 9 -6.23 2.12 7.26
CA VAL A 9 -6.54 3.16 6.28
C VAL A 9 -5.51 4.27 6.43
N ILE A 10 -4.81 4.58 5.35
CA ILE A 10 -3.81 5.64 5.26
C ILE A 10 -4.24 6.69 4.22
N PRO A 11 -4.15 7.98 4.54
CA PRO A 11 -4.46 9.03 3.58
C PRO A 11 -3.60 8.97 2.32
N GLN A 12 -4.19 9.28 1.16
CA GLN A 12 -3.51 9.36 -0.14
C GLN A 12 -2.20 10.18 -0.14
N ARG A 13 -2.07 11.21 0.71
CA ARG A 13 -0.83 12.02 0.83
C ARG A 13 0.37 11.18 1.26
N TYR A 14 0.14 10.19 2.10
CA TYR A 14 1.18 9.29 2.61
C TYR A 14 1.41 8.09 1.70
N HIS A 15 0.45 7.71 0.86
CA HIS A 15 0.62 6.61 -0.11
C HIS A 15 1.86 6.81 -0.99
N ARG A 16 2.06 8.04 -1.50
CA ARG A 16 3.24 8.37 -2.33
C ARG A 16 4.56 8.33 -1.54
N GLN A 17 4.55 8.75 -0.28
CA GLN A 17 5.73 8.74 0.58
C GLN A 17 6.09 7.34 1.06
N LEU A 18 5.07 6.53 1.38
CA LEU A 18 5.21 5.18 1.86
C LEU A 18 5.75 4.25 0.78
N MET A 19 5.18 4.31 -0.43
CA MET A 19 5.76 3.58 -1.57
C MET A 19 7.16 4.12 -1.89
N GLY A 20 7.36 5.45 -1.94
CA GLY A 20 8.67 6.03 -2.19
C GLY A 20 9.37 5.46 -3.44
N LEU A 21 10.71 5.52 -3.49
CA LEU A 21 11.50 4.80 -4.50
C LEU A 21 11.42 3.28 -4.21
N ARG A 22 10.63 2.55 -5.01
CA ARG A 22 10.52 1.08 -5.00
C ARG A 22 10.06 0.41 -3.69
N GLY A 23 9.26 1.08 -2.87
CA GLY A 23 8.79 0.52 -1.60
C GLY A 23 9.87 0.44 -0.53
N SER A 24 10.98 1.19 -0.65
CA SER A 24 12.12 1.08 0.27
C SER A 24 11.73 1.23 1.74
N ARG A 25 10.81 2.16 2.05
CA ARG A 25 10.33 2.38 3.41
C ARG A 25 9.51 1.20 3.94
N VAL A 26 8.62 0.68 3.10
CA VAL A 26 7.79 -0.49 3.41
C VAL A 26 8.67 -1.71 3.64
N GLN A 27 9.65 -1.94 2.76
CA GLN A 27 10.60 -3.03 2.89
C GLN A 27 11.45 -2.91 4.16
N GLN A 28 11.79 -1.70 4.59
CA GLN A 28 12.51 -1.49 5.85
C GLN A 28 11.62 -1.86 7.04
N LEU A 29 10.40 -1.33 7.10
CA LEU A 29 9.45 -1.65 8.18
C LEU A 29 9.10 -3.14 8.22
N SER A 30 8.92 -3.78 7.06
CA SER A 30 8.63 -5.21 6.97
C SER A 30 9.78 -6.07 7.48
N ARG A 31 11.03 -5.65 7.25
CA ARG A 31 12.24 -6.35 7.72
C ARG A 31 12.53 -6.08 9.20
N GLU A 32 12.40 -4.83 9.63
CA GLU A 32 12.68 -4.38 11.01
C GLU A 32 11.67 -4.94 12.01
N HIS A 33 10.39 -4.93 11.64
CA HIS A 33 9.32 -5.43 12.47
C HIS A 33 8.85 -6.84 12.05
N ALA A 34 9.54 -7.52 11.13
CA ALA A 34 9.18 -8.85 10.65
C ALA A 34 7.67 -9.02 10.33
N VAL A 35 7.07 -7.99 9.71
CA VAL A 35 5.65 -7.97 9.28
C VAL A 35 5.58 -7.86 7.78
N GLU A 36 4.57 -8.46 7.17
CA GLU A 36 4.29 -8.30 5.76
C GLU A 36 3.34 -7.13 5.53
N ILE A 37 3.73 -6.19 4.67
CA ILE A 37 2.92 -5.03 4.31
C ILE A 37 2.51 -5.19 2.86
N LYS A 38 1.21 -5.34 2.63
CA LYS A 38 0.63 -5.57 1.31
C LYS A 38 -0.26 -4.39 0.94
N PHE A 39 0.13 -3.67 -0.10
CA PHE A 39 -0.72 -2.68 -0.72
C PHE A 39 -1.78 -3.41 -1.54
N PRO A 40 -3.07 -3.10 -1.39
CA PRO A 40 -4.03 -3.48 -2.39
C PRO A 40 -3.61 -2.79 -3.68
N ASP A 41 -3.32 -3.60 -4.68
CA ASP A 41 -3.06 -3.09 -6.01
C ASP A 41 -4.33 -2.38 -6.51
N ARG A 42 -4.13 -1.34 -7.33
CA ARG A 42 -5.18 -0.54 -7.96
C ARG A 42 -6.32 -1.47 -8.36
N ALA A 43 -7.52 -1.23 -7.81
CA ALA A 43 -8.79 -1.82 -8.22
C ALA A 43 -8.62 -2.84 -9.35
N SER A 44 -8.19 -4.06 -9.00
CA SER A 44 -8.50 -5.19 -9.86
C SER A 44 -9.97 -5.43 -9.58
N SER A 45 -10.79 -4.57 -10.22
CA SER A 45 -12.05 -5.00 -10.78
C SER A 45 -11.78 -6.40 -11.28
N GLY A 46 -12.38 -7.38 -10.62
CA GLY A 46 -12.32 -8.75 -11.07
C GLY A 46 -12.71 -8.76 -12.54
N SER A 47 -11.75 -9.11 -13.39
CA SER A 47 -12.05 -9.85 -14.60
C SER A 47 -11.15 -11.07 -14.61
N ALA A 48 -11.34 -11.89 -13.58
CA ALA A 48 -11.17 -13.33 -13.69
C ALA A 48 -12.57 -13.93 -13.80
N SER A 49 -13.28 -13.65 -14.91
CA SER A 49 -14.36 -14.49 -15.43
C SER A 49 -14.82 -13.99 -16.80
N ALA A 50 -14.87 -14.93 -17.74
CA ALA A 50 -15.50 -14.88 -19.05
C ALA A 50 -14.78 -14.13 -20.18
N GLU A 51 -14.15 -14.95 -21.03
CA GLU A 51 -13.97 -14.76 -22.45
C GLU A 51 -15.14 -14.01 -23.10
N LEU A 52 -14.92 -12.78 -23.58
CA LEU A 52 -15.71 -12.21 -24.67
C LEU A 52 -14.77 -11.35 -25.54
N PRO A 53 -14.76 -11.56 -26.87
CA PRO A 53 -13.97 -10.75 -27.79
C PRO A 53 -14.57 -9.34 -27.87
N ILE A 54 -13.71 -8.34 -27.70
CA ILE A 54 -13.96 -6.90 -27.82
C ILE A 54 -14.30 -6.57 -29.29
N PRO A 55 -15.52 -6.10 -29.65
CA PRO A 55 -15.68 -5.31 -30.85
C PRO A 55 -15.23 -3.87 -30.59
N GLU A 56 -14.39 -3.43 -31.53
CA GLU A 56 -14.00 -2.07 -31.87
C GLU A 56 -15.01 -0.96 -31.51
N GLY A 57 -14.51 0.10 -30.87
CA GLY A 57 -15.15 1.41 -30.91
C GLY A 57 -15.38 2.08 -29.55
N THR A 58 -14.81 3.29 -29.46
CA THR A 58 -15.32 4.47 -28.72
C THR A 58 -14.75 4.81 -27.32
N ASP A 59 -14.26 6.06 -27.29
CA ASP A 59 -14.12 7.02 -26.18
C ASP A 59 -12.77 7.15 -25.42
N PRO A 60 -11.89 8.10 -25.83
CA PRO A 60 -10.74 8.54 -25.04
C PRO A 60 -11.16 9.66 -24.08
N GLY A 61 -11.94 9.35 -23.03
CA GLY A 61 -12.51 10.44 -22.22
C GLY A 61 -13.00 10.10 -20.82
N LYS A 62 -12.99 8.84 -20.38
CA LYS A 62 -13.40 8.52 -19.01
C LYS A 62 -12.35 8.97 -18.00
N GLU A 63 -12.64 10.17 -17.48
CA GLU A 63 -12.62 10.55 -16.07
C GLU A 63 -11.55 9.87 -15.23
N LYS A 64 -10.65 10.69 -14.67
CA LYS A 64 -9.65 10.31 -13.67
C LYS A 64 -10.37 9.65 -12.48
N GLU A 65 -10.70 8.37 -12.59
CA GLU A 65 -11.31 7.60 -11.53
C GLU A 65 -10.36 7.66 -10.36
N ASP A 66 -10.88 8.26 -9.30
CA ASP A 66 -10.25 8.50 -8.03
C ASP A 66 -9.57 7.22 -7.55
N TRP A 67 -8.28 7.08 -7.87
CA TRP A 67 -7.45 5.91 -7.50
C TRP A 67 -7.12 5.89 -5.99
N LYS A 68 -8.05 6.39 -5.16
CA LYS A 68 -7.98 6.54 -3.71
C LYS A 68 -8.07 5.18 -3.00
N CYS A 69 -7.18 4.26 -3.34
CA CYS A 69 -6.98 3.05 -2.56
C CYS A 69 -6.22 3.43 -1.29
N ASP A 70 -6.95 3.88 -0.27
CA ASP A 70 -6.39 4.31 1.03
C ASP A 70 -6.19 3.13 2.01
N THR A 71 -6.44 1.88 1.61
CA THR A 71 -6.35 0.72 2.50
C THR A 71 -5.03 0.00 2.31
N ILE A 72 -4.40 -0.49 3.37
CA ILE A 72 -3.23 -1.37 3.33
C ILE A 72 -3.44 -2.54 4.30
N ILE A 73 -2.85 -3.69 3.97
CA ILE A 73 -2.96 -4.89 4.80
C ILE A 73 -1.61 -5.16 5.45
N LEU A 74 -1.60 -5.27 6.78
CA LEU A 74 -0.45 -5.64 7.60
C LEU A 74 -0.68 -7.08 8.10
N THR A 75 0.28 -7.97 7.90
CA THR A 75 0.20 -9.35 8.39
C THR A 75 1.46 -9.69 9.19
N GLY A 76 1.32 -10.12 10.44
CA GLY A 76 2.47 -10.54 11.26
C GLY A 76 2.14 -10.54 12.74
N ARG A 77 3.12 -10.25 13.61
CA ARG A 77 2.87 -10.19 15.07
C ARG A 77 2.00 -8.99 15.41
N GLU A 78 1.11 -9.14 16.39
CA GLU A 78 0.20 -8.05 16.80
C GLU A 78 0.94 -6.79 17.26
N GLU A 79 2.00 -6.95 18.06
CA GLU A 79 2.86 -5.86 18.55
C GLU A 79 3.51 -5.07 17.40
N ASN A 80 3.93 -5.78 16.35
CA ASN A 80 4.59 -5.20 15.20
C ASN A 80 3.60 -4.54 14.24
N CYS A 81 2.43 -5.16 14.03
CA CYS A 81 1.35 -4.58 13.24
C CYS A 81 0.88 -3.25 13.84
N LYS A 82 0.71 -3.17 15.17
CA LYS A 82 0.36 -1.91 15.87
C LYS A 82 1.43 -0.83 15.68
N THR A 83 2.70 -1.21 15.79
CA THR A 83 3.82 -0.27 15.62
C THR A 83 3.86 0.30 14.20
N VAL A 84 3.78 -0.58 13.20
CA VAL A 84 3.74 -0.15 11.79
C VAL A 84 2.48 0.66 11.51
N GLU A 85 1.30 0.21 11.93
CA GLU A 85 0.05 0.96 11.79
C GLU A 85 0.16 2.40 12.33
N ALA A 86 0.73 2.57 13.52
CA ALA A 86 0.94 3.90 14.12
C ALA A 86 1.87 4.77 13.27
N ILE A 87 3.01 4.23 12.81
CA ILE A 87 3.95 4.94 11.92
C ILE A 87 3.24 5.41 10.65
N LEU A 88 2.42 4.53 10.06
CA LEU A 88 1.70 4.81 8.82
C LEU A 88 0.57 5.84 9.02
N LYS A 89 -0.12 5.82 10.18
CA LYS A 89 -1.14 6.82 10.56
C LYS A 89 -0.56 8.19 10.88
N VAL A 90 0.58 8.23 11.56
CA VAL A 90 1.25 9.48 11.96
C VAL A 90 2.01 10.12 10.78
N GLY A 91 2.34 9.33 9.76
CA GLY A 91 3.10 9.80 8.61
C GLY A 91 4.57 10.06 8.93
N GLU A 92 5.07 9.50 10.04
CA GLU A 92 6.47 9.63 10.45
C GLU A 92 7.34 8.58 9.74
N PHE A 93 7.62 8.85 8.47
CA PHE A 93 8.64 8.13 7.73
C PHE A 93 10.00 8.75 8.06
N GLN A 94 10.64 8.27 9.14
CA GLN A 94 12.01 8.66 9.48
C GLN A 94 12.88 8.49 8.23
N SER A 95 13.21 9.64 7.63
CA SER A 95 14.06 9.72 6.46
C SER A 95 15.48 9.43 6.94
N VAL A 96 15.89 8.16 6.88
CA VAL A 96 17.28 7.76 7.07
C VAL A 96 18.10 8.23 5.87
N GLY A 97 18.37 9.52 5.82
CA GLY A 97 18.93 10.19 4.65
C GLY A 97 19.45 11.57 4.98
N LYS A 98 20.25 11.67 6.04
CA LYS A 98 21.12 12.83 6.23
C LYS A 98 22.53 12.35 6.55
N VAL A 99 23.20 11.80 5.53
CA VAL A 99 24.66 11.85 5.47
C VAL A 99 25.01 13.34 5.39
N ARG A 100 25.43 13.90 6.53
CA ARG A 100 26.14 15.16 6.55
C ARG A 100 27.55 14.85 6.05
N LEU A 101 27.88 15.39 4.87
CA LEU A 101 29.25 15.66 4.46
C LEU A 101 29.89 16.68 5.40
#